data_AF-E0ADU0-F1
#
_entry.id   AF-E0ADU0-F1
#
_cell.length_a   1.000
_cell.length_b   1.000
_cell.length_c   1.000
_cell.angle_alpha   90.00
_cell.angle_beta   90.00
_cell.angle_gamma   90.00
#
_symmetry.space_group_name_H-M   'P 1'
#
loop_
_entity.id
_entity.type
_entity.pdbx_description
1 polymer ?
#
loop_
_entity_poly.entity_id
_entity_poly.type
_entity_poly.pdbx_seq_one_letter_code
_entity_poly.pdbx_strand_id
1 'polypeptide(L)'
;MELKYVIPNMEKTFGQLEYAGEGNIEQRRINGRPTILSRSYNLYSTIQRADDIVVILPSEAGEKHFESDEKVKLINPHITAEGYKIGNRGFTNYIMHADDMVKA
;
A
#
# COMPACT_ATOMS: atom_id res chain seq x y z
N MET A 1 23.34 1.56 1.21
CA MET A 1 22.71 0.52 2.05
C MET A 1 21.59 -0.08 1.22
N GLU A 2 21.65 -1.37 0.88
CA GLU A 2 20.54 -2.05 0.20
C GLU A 2 19.54 -2.53 1.25
N LEU A 3 18.56 -1.68 1.57
CA LEU A 3 17.43 -2.10 2.40
C LEU A 3 16.42 -2.78 1.47
N LYS A 4 16.25 -4.11 1.58
CA LYS A 4 15.31 -4.85 0.71
C LYS A 4 13.86 -4.48 0.99
N TYR A 5 13.45 -4.56 2.26
CA TYR A 5 12.15 -4.15 2.77
C TYR A 5 12.16 -4.22 4.31
N VAL A 6 11.14 -3.64 4.93
CA VAL A 6 10.84 -3.72 6.36
C VAL A 6 9.52 -4.45 6.55
N ILE A 7 9.47 -5.42 7.47
CA ILE A 7 8.21 -6.01 7.92
C ILE A 7 7.74 -5.21 9.15
N PRO A 8 6.67 -4.40 9.03
CA PRO A 8 6.18 -3.61 10.15
C PRO A 8 5.49 -4.49 11.20
N ASN A 9 5.53 -4.06 12.47
CA ASN A 9 4.62 -4.60 13.48
C ASN A 9 3.26 -3.91 13.30
N MET A 10 2.33 -4.56 12.61
CA MET A 10 1.05 -3.94 12.22
C MET A 10 0.27 -3.36 13.40
N GLU A 11 0.18 -4.11 14.51
CA GLU A 11 -0.56 -3.66 15.69
C GLU A 11 0.06 -2.42 16.34
N LYS A 12 1.39 -2.39 16.49
CA LYS A 12 2.08 -1.26 17.14
C LYS A 12 2.28 -0.06 16.22
N THR A 13 2.48 -0.29 14.94
CA THR A 13 2.79 0.77 13.96
C THR A 13 1.52 1.40 13.41
N PHE A 14 0.47 0.60 13.19
CA PHE A 14 -0.75 1.05 12.51
C PHE A 14 -2.04 0.74 13.29
N GLY A 15 -2.02 -0.16 14.27
CA GLY A 15 -3.21 -0.52 15.03
C GLY A 15 -4.23 -1.22 14.13
N GLN A 16 -5.44 -0.68 14.08
CA GLN A 16 -6.51 -1.15 13.21
C GLN A 16 -6.51 -0.37 11.91
N LEU A 17 -6.68 -1.09 10.80
CA LEU A 17 -6.82 -0.53 9.47
C LEU A 17 -8.29 -0.53 9.04
N GLU A 18 -8.71 0.59 8.46
CA GLU A 18 -10.06 0.80 7.94
C GLU A 18 -9.98 1.27 6.49
N TYR A 19 -10.87 0.78 5.64
CA TYR A 19 -10.87 1.08 4.21
C TYR A 19 -11.29 2.53 3.94
N ALA A 20 -10.43 3.30 3.27
CA ALA A 20 -10.68 4.71 2.96
C ALA A 20 -11.00 4.95 1.47
N GLY A 21 -10.74 3.96 0.59
CA GLY A 21 -11.12 4.02 -0.81
C GLY A 21 -10.09 3.46 -1.78
N GLU A 22 -10.45 3.51 -3.07
CA GLU A 22 -9.58 3.10 -4.16
C GLU A 22 -8.55 4.19 -4.48
N GLY A 23 -7.34 3.76 -4.81
CA GLY A 23 -6.27 4.62 -5.31
C GLY A 23 -6.04 4.45 -6.81
N ASN A 24 -4.79 4.56 -7.21
CA ASN A 24 -4.34 4.40 -8.59
C ASN A 24 -4.23 2.93 -9.02
N ILE A 25 -4.37 2.71 -10.34
CA ILE A 25 -4.11 1.44 -11.00
C ILE A 25 -2.84 1.59 -11.83
N GLU A 26 -1.84 0.73 -11.60
CA GLU A 26 -0.66 0.67 -12.45
C GLU A 26 -0.91 -0.26 -13.63
N GLN A 27 -0.74 0.25 -14.84
CA GLN A 27 -0.93 -0.50 -16.08
C GLN A 27 0.29 -0.40 -16.98
N ARG A 28 0.63 -1.49 -17.65
CA ARG A 28 1.70 -1.55 -18.64
C ARG A 28 1.26 -2.35 -19.86
N ARG A 29 1.84 -2.06 -21.02
CA ARG A 29 1.70 -2.91 -22.20
C ARG A 29 2.69 -4.06 -22.12
N ILE A 30 2.19 -5.30 -22.00
CA ILE A 30 2.99 -6.52 -22.09
C ILE A 30 2.59 -7.23 -23.38
N ASN A 31 3.56 -7.46 -24.26
CA ASN A 31 3.33 -8.07 -25.58
C ASN A 31 2.20 -7.37 -26.38
N GLY A 32 2.15 -6.03 -26.32
CA GLY A 32 1.17 -5.21 -27.02
C GLY A 32 -0.21 -5.14 -26.38
N ARG A 33 -0.49 -5.89 -25.31
CA ARG A 33 -1.78 -5.88 -24.61
C ARG A 33 -1.70 -5.03 -23.33
N PRO A 34 -2.71 -4.21 -23.02
CA PRO A 34 -2.78 -3.54 -21.73
C PRO A 34 -2.96 -4.59 -20.63
N THR A 35 -2.10 -4.56 -19.63
CA THR A 35 -2.10 -5.47 -18.48
C THR A 35 -1.99 -4.63 -17.21
N ILE A 36 -2.88 -4.88 -16.26
CA ILE A 36 -2.83 -4.29 -14.92
C ILE A 36 -1.73 -5.01 -14.14
N LEU A 37 -0.83 -4.25 -13.52
CA LEU A 37 0.26 -4.78 -12.70
C LEU A 37 -0.09 -4.74 -11.22
N SER A 38 -0.67 -3.63 -10.77
CA SER A 38 -0.98 -3.40 -9.37
C SER A 38 -2.16 -2.45 -9.21
N ARG A 39 -2.76 -2.47 -8.02
CA ARG A 39 -3.81 -1.56 -7.59
C ARG A 39 -3.45 -1.02 -6.23
N SER A 40 -3.65 0.27 -6.03
CA SER A 40 -3.47 0.89 -4.73
C SER A 40 -4.80 1.19 -4.06
N TYR A 41 -4.80 1.16 -2.73
CA TYR A 41 -5.93 1.47 -1.88
C TYR A 41 -5.47 2.34 -0.71
N ASN A 42 -6.34 3.23 -0.27
CA ASN A 42 -6.08 4.10 0.88
C ASN A 42 -6.70 3.46 2.12
N LEU A 43 -5.96 3.47 3.23
CA LEU A 43 -6.40 2.95 4.51
C LEU A 43 -6.18 3.98 5.62
N TYR A 44 -7.16 4.10 6.51
CA TYR A 44 -7.00 4.83 7.76
C TYR A 44 -6.35 3.93 8.80
N SER A 45 -5.49 4.53 9.64
CA SER A 45 -4.88 3.88 10.79
C SER A 45 -5.32 4.53 12.09
N THR A 46 -5.61 3.72 13.10
CA THR A 46 -5.96 4.23 14.43
C THR A 46 -4.78 4.87 15.17
N ILE A 47 -3.54 4.58 14.76
CA ILE A 47 -2.29 5.11 15.33
C ILE A 47 -1.73 6.26 14.47
N GLN A 48 -1.62 6.07 13.16
CA GLN A 48 -1.14 7.09 12.21
C GLN A 48 -2.33 7.80 11.58
N ARG A 49 -2.88 8.80 12.29
CA ARG A 49 -4.12 9.47 11.90
C ARG A 49 -3.96 10.67 10.98
N ALA A 50 -2.74 11.14 10.77
CA ALA A 50 -2.48 12.37 10.04
C ALA A 50 -2.58 12.19 8.52
N ASP A 51 -2.27 10.98 8.03
CA ASP A 51 -2.15 10.68 6.61
C ASP A 51 -2.73 9.29 6.32
N ASP A 52 -3.26 9.12 5.11
CA ASP A 52 -3.72 7.83 4.61
C ASP A 52 -2.53 6.92 4.31
N ILE A 53 -2.70 5.63 4.61
CA ILE A 53 -1.75 4.60 4.21
C ILE A 53 -2.14 4.13 2.83
N VAL A 54 -1.29 4.41 1.84
CA VAL A 54 -1.43 3.83 0.51
C VAL A 54 -0.81 2.44 0.51
N VAL A 55 -1.65 1.40 0.34
CA VAL A 55 -1.19 0.02 0.13
C VAL A 55 -1.28 -0.34 -1.34
N ILE A 56 -0.23 -0.98 -1.87
CA ILE A 56 -0.19 -1.52 -3.22
C ILE A 56 -0.38 -3.04 -3.17
N LEU A 57 -1.40 -3.52 -3.88
CA LEU A 57 -1.67 -4.94 -4.07
C LEU A 57 -1.28 -5.37 -5.50
N PRO A 58 -0.75 -6.60 -5.68
CA PRO A 58 -0.49 -7.15 -6.99
C PRO A 58 -1.82 -7.44 -7.73
N SER A 59 -1.77 -7.47 -9.06
CA SER A 59 -2.95 -7.74 -9.90
C SER A 59 -3.69 -9.05 -9.55
N GLU A 60 -2.94 -10.03 -9.04
CA GLU A 60 -3.35 -11.36 -8.62
C GLU A 60 -4.30 -11.35 -7.42
N ALA A 61 -4.25 -10.30 -6.59
CA ALA A 61 -5.19 -10.10 -5.48
C ALA A 61 -6.62 -9.81 -5.97
N GLY A 62 -6.78 -9.44 -7.24
CA GLY A 62 -8.04 -9.02 -7.82
C GLY A 62 -8.48 -7.64 -7.35
N GLU A 63 -9.68 -7.22 -7.77
CA GLU A 63 -10.30 -6.00 -7.29
C GLU A 63 -10.88 -6.20 -5.88
N LYS A 64 -10.68 -5.20 -5.02
CA LYS A 64 -11.22 -5.17 -3.67
C LYS A 64 -12.36 -4.17 -3.58
N HIS A 65 -13.47 -4.63 -3.03
CA HIS A 65 -14.64 -3.81 -2.75
C HIS A 65 -15.00 -3.98 -1.28
N PHE A 66 -14.90 -2.88 -0.54
CA PHE A 66 -15.23 -2.76 0.87
C PHE A 66 -16.05 -1.49 1.06
N GLU A 67 -16.87 -1.46 2.10
CA GLU A 67 -17.54 -0.22 2.51
C GLU A 67 -16.53 0.76 3.12
N SER A 68 -16.84 2.05 3.08
CA SER A 68 -16.04 3.04 3.81
C SER A 68 -15.98 2.70 5.29
N ASP A 69 -14.80 2.88 5.88
CA ASP A 69 -14.50 2.57 7.29
C ASP A 69 -14.60 1.07 7.65
N GLU A 70 -14.77 0.19 6.66
CA GLU A 70 -14.78 -1.24 6.90
C GLU A 70 -13.39 -1.71 7.36
N LYS A 71 -13.37 -2.49 8.43
CA LYS A 71 -12.14 -2.98 9.04
C LYS A 71 -11.50 -4.05 8.16
N VAL A 72 -10.23 -3.88 7.85
CA VAL A 72 -9.47 -4.77 6.95
C VAL A 72 -8.15 -5.23 7.57
N LYS A 73 -7.61 -6.31 7.02
CA LYS A 73 -6.28 -6.85 7.32
C LYS A 73 -5.51 -7.05 6.01
N LEU A 74 -4.23 -6.71 6.05
CA LEU A 74 -3.28 -6.97 4.96
C LEU A 74 -2.62 -8.33 5.13
N ILE A 75 -2.44 -9.05 4.03
CA ILE A 75 -1.74 -10.33 3.97
C ILE A 75 -0.27 -10.09 3.57
N ASN A 76 0.66 -10.55 4.40
CA ASN A 76 2.12 -10.37 4.22
C ASN A 76 2.55 -8.91 3.94
N PRO A 77 2.15 -7.93 4.77
CA PRO A 77 2.50 -6.54 4.54
C PRO A 77 4.02 -6.31 4.72
N HIS A 78 4.59 -5.52 3.81
CA HIS A 78 5.97 -5.06 3.91
C HIS A 78 6.11 -3.65 3.33
N ILE A 79 7.10 -2.92 3.84
CA ILE A 79 7.37 -1.53 3.45
C ILE A 79 8.68 -1.48 2.68
N THR A 80 8.67 -0.87 1.50
CA THR A 80 9.87 -0.48 0.78
C THR A 80 10.11 1.03 0.97
N ALA A 81 11.36 1.46 0.78
CA ALA A 81 11.73 2.86 0.93
C ALA A 81 12.42 3.35 -0.33
N GLU A 82 11.87 4.39 -0.95
CA GLU A 82 12.44 5.03 -2.13
C GLU A 82 12.96 6.42 -1.77
N GLY A 83 14.28 6.59 -1.85
CA GLY A 83 14.93 7.87 -1.64
C GLY A 83 14.97 8.69 -2.92
N TYR A 84 14.57 9.96 -2.85
CA TYR A 84 14.73 10.92 -3.95
C TYR A 84 15.21 12.28 -3.42
N LYS A 85 15.66 13.14 -4.33
CA LYS A 85 16.26 14.44 -4.00
C LYS A 85 15.57 15.54 -4.80
N ILE A 86 15.21 16.62 -4.12
CA ILE A 86 14.77 17.87 -4.76
C ILE A 86 15.73 18.98 -4.29
N GLY A 87 16.46 19.59 -5.23
CA GLY A 87 17.45 20.62 -4.90
C GLY A 87 18.52 20.06 -3.98
N ASN A 88 18.69 20.61 -2.76
CA ASN A 88 19.62 20.09 -1.75
C ASN A 88 18.94 19.30 -0.62
N ARG A 89 17.65 19.00 -0.75
CA ARG A 89 16.88 18.24 0.26
C ARG A 89 16.66 16.80 -0.20
N GLY A 90 16.88 15.86 0.71
CA GLY A 90 16.55 14.44 0.52
C GLY A 90 15.17 14.14 1.08
N PHE A 91 14.44 13.27 0.39
CA PHE A 91 13.13 12.79 0.76
C PHE A 91 13.12 11.26 0.69
N THR A 92 12.24 10.64 1.43
CA THR A 92 12.06 9.19 1.41
C THR A 92 10.57 8.89 1.40
N ASN A 93 10.13 8.18 0.37
CA ASN A 93 8.78 7.63 0.32
C ASN A 93 8.81 6.25 0.95
N TYR A 94 7.90 6.00 1.89
CA TYR A 94 7.63 4.66 2.40
C TYR A 94 6.41 4.12 1.67
N ILE A 95 6.57 2.98 1.00
CA ILE A 95 5.54 2.37 0.18
C ILE A 95 5.12 1.06 0.84
N MET A 96 3.84 0.95 1.22
CA MET A 96 3.28 -0.28 1.77
C MET A 96 2.86 -1.21 0.62
N HIS A 97 3.33 -2.45 0.68
CA HIS A 97 2.93 -3.53 -0.21
C HIS A 97 2.28 -4.65 0.61
N ALA A 98 1.34 -5.37 0.01
CA ALA A 98 0.76 -6.58 0.59
C ALA A 98 0.36 -7.54 -0.53
N ASP A 99 0.30 -8.84 -0.23
CA ASP A 99 -0.13 -9.85 -1.20
C ASP A 99 -1.64 -9.80 -1.42
N ASP A 100 -2.39 -9.45 -0.37
CA ASP A 100 -3.85 -9.37 -0.40
C ASP A 100 -4.41 -8.46 0.71
N MET A 101 -5.70 -8.12 0.61
CA MET A 101 -6.48 -7.40 1.62
C MET A 101 -7.84 -8.07 1.83
N VAL A 102 -8.15 -8.37 3.09
CA VAL A 102 -9.35 -9.10 3.50
C VAL A 102 -10.07 -8.38 4.64
N LYS A 103 -11.36 -8.68 4.84
CA LYS A 103 -12.11 -8.22 6.00
C LYS A 103 -11.46 -8.71 7.31
N ALA A 104 -11.36 -7.82 8.30
CA ALA A 104 -10.67 -8.06 9.57
C ALA A 104 -11.38 -9.05 10.51
#